data_AF-A0A433ZQU4-F1
#
_entry.id   AF-A0A433ZQU4-F1
#
_cell.length_a   1.000
_cell.length_b   1.000
_cell.length_c   1.000
_cell.angle_alpha   90.00
_cell.angle_beta   90.00
_cell.angle_gamma   90.00
#
_symmetry.space_group_name_H-M   'P 1'
#
loop_
_entity.id
_entity.type
_entity.pdbx_description
1 polymer ?
#
loop_
_entity_poly.entity_id
_entity_poly.type
_entity_poly.pdbx_seq_one_letter_code
_entity_poly.pdbx_strand_id
1 'polypeptide(L)'
;MINRLPVLLPALLLSACGTIGDARDSYNYSLYTASPAGIAEKQAREAQQAEEARIAREKEKQTCLSYQRDWRAAGYNTGSAGGNPQYYNSILRECQAHNLTFSRVQWDAGYQQGLKEGYCVYETALYIGTEYAFDQMMAQCTPLLSARQQQNMQIFYQKGQIISQLKSELSEAKYDLSKLEDKLHYSRDEEITREDRREYRSRQREVSDLQYELELMHSEAQRLLLETGSR
;
A
#
# COMPACT_ATOMS: atom_id res chain seq x y z
N MET A 1 -44.88 -9.03 21.18
CA MET A 1 -44.38 -10.34 21.65
C MET A 1 -42.90 -10.42 21.33
N ILE A 2 -42.12 -10.73 22.36
CA ILE A 2 -40.67 -10.83 22.38
C ILE A 2 -40.26 -12.12 21.66
N ASN A 3 -39.27 -12.07 20.76
CA ASN A 3 -38.38 -13.21 20.57
C ASN A 3 -36.99 -12.75 20.12
N ARG A 4 -36.01 -13.05 20.97
CA ARG A 4 -34.58 -12.85 20.77
C ARG A 4 -34.04 -14.07 19.99
N LEU A 5 -33.26 -13.82 18.93
CA LEU A 5 -32.44 -14.83 18.26
C LEU A 5 -31.00 -14.72 18.78
N PRO A 6 -30.33 -15.85 19.12
CA PRO A 6 -28.94 -15.84 19.55
C PRO A 6 -27.99 -15.89 18.35
N VAL A 7 -26.95 -15.06 18.42
CA VAL A 7 -25.81 -15.02 17.50
C VAL A 7 -24.87 -16.19 17.84
N LEU A 8 -24.62 -17.07 16.87
CA LEU A 8 -23.59 -18.11 16.91
C LEU A 8 -22.24 -17.49 16.50
N LEU A 9 -21.27 -17.54 17.41
CA LEU A 9 -19.87 -17.15 17.21
C LEU A 9 -19.06 -18.33 16.64
N PRO A 10 -17.96 -18.06 15.89
CA PRO A 10 -17.14 -19.09 15.27
C PRO A 10 -16.17 -19.72 16.28
N ALA A 11 -16.03 -21.04 16.22
CA ALA A 11 -15.05 -21.80 16.97
C ALA A 11 -13.65 -21.57 16.39
N LEU A 12 -12.82 -20.81 17.10
CA LEU A 12 -11.37 -20.72 16.89
C LEU A 12 -10.71 -21.99 17.41
N LEU A 13 -10.27 -22.86 16.50
CA LEU A 13 -9.34 -23.95 16.80
C LEU A 13 -7.94 -23.37 16.99
N LEU A 14 -7.58 -23.06 18.24
CA LEU A 14 -6.20 -22.81 18.66
C LEU A 14 -5.48 -24.16 18.82
N SER A 15 -4.69 -24.54 17.82
CA SER A 15 -3.65 -25.55 17.96
C SER A 15 -2.50 -25.00 18.80
N ALA A 16 -2.66 -25.00 20.12
CA ALA A 16 -1.58 -24.73 21.05
C ALA A 16 -0.72 -26.01 21.20
N CYS A 17 0.36 -26.11 20.43
CA CYS A 17 1.52 -26.93 20.80
C CYS A 17 2.18 -26.28 22.03
N GLY A 18 1.60 -26.48 23.21
CA GLY A 18 2.23 -26.10 24.48
C GLY A 18 3.35 -27.08 24.78
N THR A 19 4.59 -26.61 24.78
CA THR A 19 5.68 -27.31 25.46
C THR A 19 5.26 -27.49 26.92
N ILE A 20 5.23 -28.74 27.39
CA ILE A 20 5.05 -29.06 28.80
C ILE A 20 6.31 -28.55 29.51
N GLY A 21 6.27 -27.32 30.02
CA GLY A 21 7.32 -26.77 30.88
C GLY A 21 7.31 -27.54 32.19
N ASP A 22 8.47 -28.04 32.61
CA ASP A 22 8.61 -28.78 33.87
C ASP A 22 8.16 -27.91 35.05
N ALA A 23 7.45 -28.50 36.02
CA ALA A 23 6.99 -27.79 37.23
C ALA A 23 8.16 -27.17 38.06
N ARG A 24 9.40 -27.62 37.82
CA ARG A 24 10.61 -27.00 38.36
C ARG A 24 10.94 -25.65 37.73
N ASP A 25 10.66 -25.46 36.45
CA ASP A 25 10.92 -24.19 35.75
C ASP A 25 9.96 -23.09 36.22
N SER A 26 8.69 -23.44 36.49
CA SER A 26 7.72 -22.49 37.05
C SER A 26 8.04 -22.10 38.50
N TYR A 27 8.51 -23.06 39.31
CA TYR A 27 8.93 -22.79 40.69
C TYR A 27 10.19 -21.92 40.75
N ASN A 28 11.21 -22.24 39.96
CA ASN A 28 12.45 -21.45 39.88
C ASN A 28 12.20 -20.05 39.32
N TYR A 29 11.31 -19.89 38.34
CA TYR A 29 10.88 -18.58 37.84
C TYR A 29 10.12 -17.77 38.90
N SER A 30 9.26 -18.42 39.70
CA SER A 30 8.55 -17.75 40.80
C SER A 30 9.49 -17.29 41.93
N LEU A 31 10.52 -18.08 42.25
CA LEU A 31 11.57 -17.69 43.19
C LEU A 31 12.43 -16.55 42.65
N TYR A 32 12.79 -16.60 41.37
CA TYR A 32 13.56 -15.54 40.72
C TYR A 32 12.79 -14.22 40.68
N THR A 33 11.52 -14.23 40.27
CA THR A 33 10.68 -13.02 40.20
C THR A 33 10.39 -12.41 41.57
N ALA A 34 10.41 -13.20 42.65
CA ALA A 34 10.33 -12.72 44.03
C ALA A 34 11.69 -12.30 44.65
N SER A 35 12.81 -12.62 43.98
CA SER A 35 14.15 -12.22 44.43
C SER A 35 14.39 -10.72 44.18
N PRO A 36 15.34 -10.08 44.89
CA PRO A 36 15.71 -8.69 44.63
C PRO A 36 16.11 -8.43 43.16
N ALA A 37 16.78 -9.40 42.52
CA ALA A 37 17.20 -9.30 41.12
C ALA A 37 16.00 -9.35 40.15
N GLY A 38 15.06 -10.29 40.35
CA GLY A 38 13.86 -10.38 39.52
C GLY A 38 12.88 -9.22 39.73
N ILE A 39 12.78 -8.67 40.95
CA ILE A 39 12.04 -7.44 41.22
C ILE A 39 12.67 -6.25 40.49
N ALA A 40 14.00 -6.11 40.54
CA ALA A 40 14.72 -5.04 39.85
C ALA A 40 14.56 -5.14 38.32
N GLU A 41 14.63 -6.35 37.75
CA GLU A 41 14.40 -6.57 36.30
C GLU A 41 12.95 -6.24 35.91
N LYS A 42 11.97 -6.63 36.73
CA LYS A 42 10.56 -6.27 36.50
C LYS A 42 10.36 -4.75 36.53
N GLN A 43 10.91 -4.07 37.53
CA GLN A 43 10.85 -2.61 37.64
C GLN A 43 11.54 -1.92 36.46
N ALA A 44 12.68 -2.44 35.99
CA ALA A 44 13.37 -1.91 34.82
C ALA A 44 12.53 -2.05 33.54
N ARG A 45 11.86 -3.19 33.33
CA ARG A 45 10.94 -3.38 32.19
C ARG A 45 9.71 -2.47 32.28
N GLU A 46 9.11 -2.34 33.46
CA GLU A 46 7.97 -1.43 33.68
C GLU A 46 8.37 0.03 33.44
N ALA A 47 9.56 0.44 33.90
CA ALA A 47 10.10 1.78 33.64
C ALA A 47 10.36 2.01 32.14
N GLN A 48 10.91 1.01 31.43
CA GLN A 48 11.11 1.08 29.99
C GLN A 48 9.77 1.22 29.23
N GLN A 49 8.78 0.39 29.56
CA GLN A 49 7.45 0.48 28.96
C GLN A 49 6.75 1.82 29.24
N ALA A 50 6.92 2.35 30.46
CA ALA A 50 6.38 3.66 30.81
C ALA A 50 7.05 4.78 30.00
N GLU A 51 8.37 4.70 29.78
CA GLU A 51 9.10 5.66 28.96
C GLU A 51 8.72 5.57 27.48
N GLU A 52 8.60 4.35 26.93
CA GLU A 52 8.12 4.14 25.57
C GLU A 52 6.69 4.69 25.38
N ALA A 53 5.81 4.45 26.35
CA ALA A 53 4.45 5.01 26.33
C ALA A 53 4.46 6.55 26.41
N ARG A 54 5.39 7.15 27.18
CA ARG A 54 5.56 8.61 27.25
C ARG A 54 6.01 9.18 25.91
N ILE A 55 7.01 8.56 25.28
CA ILE A 55 7.50 8.95 23.95
C ILE A 55 6.40 8.83 22.90
N ALA A 56 5.64 7.73 22.92
CA ALA A 56 4.53 7.51 21.99
C ALA A 56 3.45 8.59 22.13
N ARG A 57 3.05 8.93 23.37
CA ARG A 57 2.07 10.01 23.63
C ARG A 57 2.57 11.38 23.19
N GLU A 58 3.86 11.68 23.40
CA GLU A 58 4.43 12.94 22.94
C GLU A 58 4.45 12.99 21.40
N LYS A 59 4.79 11.88 20.74
CA LYS A 59 4.75 11.79 19.27
C LYS A 59 3.33 11.99 18.72
N GLU A 60 2.33 11.35 19.33
CA GLU A 60 0.92 11.53 18.98
C GLU A 60 0.49 13.00 19.12
N LYS A 61 0.84 13.63 20.24
CA LYS A 61 0.58 15.06 20.46
C LYS A 61 1.25 15.93 19.40
N GLN A 62 2.50 15.67 19.04
CA GLN A 62 3.21 16.41 17.99
C GLN A 62 2.54 16.25 16.62
N THR A 63 2.07 15.05 16.27
CA THR A 63 1.27 14.81 15.07
C THR A 63 0.01 15.67 15.08
N CYS A 64 -0.73 15.67 16.17
CA CYS A 64 -1.95 16.46 16.31
C CYS A 64 -1.69 17.98 16.21
N LEU A 65 -0.63 18.48 16.85
CA LEU A 65 -0.22 19.88 16.74
C LEU A 65 0.16 20.26 15.31
N SER A 66 0.76 19.34 14.55
CA SER A 66 1.11 19.57 13.15
C SER A 66 -0.13 19.82 12.27
N TYR A 67 -1.24 19.12 12.53
CA TYR A 67 -2.51 19.34 11.83
C TYR A 67 -3.13 20.69 12.18
N GLN A 68 -3.08 21.10 13.45
CA GLN A 68 -3.61 22.41 13.86
C GLN A 68 -2.89 23.57 13.18
N ARG A 69 -1.58 23.43 12.94
CA ARG A 69 -0.78 24.46 12.28
C ARG A 69 -1.26 24.72 10.85
N ASP A 70 -1.70 23.69 10.12
CA ASP A 70 -2.16 23.83 8.74
C ASP A 70 -3.15 22.73 8.33
N TRP A 71 -4.43 22.94 8.65
CA TRP A 71 -5.51 22.05 8.24
C TRP A 71 -5.66 21.94 6.73
N ARG A 72 -5.30 22.99 5.99
CA ARG A 72 -5.41 23.00 4.54
C ARG A 72 -4.36 22.08 3.92
N ALA A 73 -3.11 22.17 4.35
CA ALA A 73 -2.05 21.28 3.87
C ALA A 73 -2.34 19.81 4.19
N ALA A 74 -2.88 19.55 5.39
CA ALA A 74 -3.24 18.19 5.77
C ALA A 74 -4.38 17.64 4.89
N GLY A 75 -5.40 18.46 4.61
CA GLY A 75 -6.47 18.12 3.66
C GLY A 75 -5.93 17.88 2.25
N TYR A 76 -5.05 18.77 1.78
CA TYR A 76 -4.39 18.66 0.49
C TYR A 76 -3.65 17.33 0.34
N ASN A 77 -2.80 16.97 1.30
CA ASN A 77 -2.05 15.72 1.25
C ASN A 77 -2.97 14.49 1.20
N THR A 78 -4.06 14.48 1.97
CA THR A 78 -5.05 13.40 1.92
C THR A 78 -5.76 13.36 0.57
N GLY A 79 -6.16 14.51 0.03
CA GLY A 79 -6.82 14.60 -1.27
C GLY A 79 -5.91 14.16 -2.42
N SER A 80 -4.65 14.59 -2.43
CA SER A 80 -3.67 14.23 -3.47
C SER A 80 -3.35 12.74 -3.51
N ALA A 81 -3.50 12.04 -2.37
CA ALA A 81 -3.34 10.59 -2.29
C ALA A 81 -4.64 9.81 -2.62
N GLY A 82 -5.74 10.49 -2.96
CA GLY A 82 -7.05 9.83 -3.16
C GLY A 82 -7.65 9.28 -1.86
N GLY A 83 -7.22 9.81 -0.72
CA GLY A 83 -7.65 9.35 0.60
C GLY A 83 -9.14 9.65 0.85
N ASN A 84 -9.74 8.90 1.78
CA ASN A 84 -11.15 9.08 2.10
C ASN A 84 -11.39 10.43 2.84
N PRO A 85 -12.39 11.25 2.44
CA PRO A 85 -12.67 12.54 3.10
C PRO A 85 -13.12 12.41 4.57
N GLN A 86 -13.63 11.24 4.97
CA GLN A 86 -13.95 10.91 6.37
C GLN A 86 -12.70 10.79 7.25
N TYR A 87 -11.48 10.75 6.70
CA TYR A 87 -10.24 10.77 7.47
C TYR A 87 -10.15 11.98 8.42
N TYR A 88 -10.78 13.11 8.05
CA TYR A 88 -10.96 14.26 8.94
C TYR A 88 -11.57 13.86 10.31
N ASN A 89 -12.59 13.01 10.32
CA ASN A 89 -13.26 12.59 11.56
C ASN A 89 -12.38 11.66 12.40
N SER A 90 -11.47 10.91 11.77
CA SER A 90 -10.48 10.12 12.50
C SER A 90 -9.46 11.02 13.18
N ILE A 91 -8.88 11.99 12.45
CA ILE A 91 -7.98 12.99 13.02
C ILE A 91 -8.66 13.75 14.18
N LEU A 92 -9.93 14.13 14.01
CA LEU A 92 -10.69 14.83 15.05
C LEU A 92 -10.79 14.01 16.33
N ARG A 93 -11.08 12.71 16.23
CA ARG A 93 -11.20 11.80 17.38
C ARG A 93 -9.85 11.55 18.05
N GLU A 94 -8.81 11.30 17.27
CA GLU A 94 -7.44 11.07 17.76
C GLU A 94 -6.90 12.30 18.50
N CYS A 95 -7.13 13.48 17.94
CA CYS A 95 -6.58 14.71 18.49
C CYS A 95 -7.50 15.42 19.50
N GLN A 96 -8.67 14.85 19.81
CA GLN A 96 -9.64 15.43 20.74
C GLN A 96 -9.05 15.64 22.14
N ALA A 97 -8.18 14.73 22.59
CA ALA A 97 -7.53 14.78 23.90
C ALA A 97 -6.60 16.01 24.08
N HIS A 98 -6.26 16.70 23.00
CA HIS A 98 -5.31 17.81 23.00
C HIS A 98 -5.97 19.19 22.88
N ASN A 99 -7.31 19.28 22.93
CA ASN A 99 -8.06 20.56 22.89
C ASN A 99 -7.68 21.46 21.71
N LEU A 100 -7.39 20.87 20.55
CA LEU A 100 -6.99 21.63 19.37
C LEU A 100 -8.20 22.30 18.70
N THR A 101 -7.97 23.44 18.04
CA THR A 101 -9.00 24.09 17.22
C THR A 101 -8.99 23.48 15.82
N PHE A 102 -10.09 22.80 15.47
CA PHE A 102 -10.25 22.14 14.18
C PHE A 102 -10.98 23.05 13.18
N SER A 103 -10.45 23.17 11.96
CA SER A 103 -11.10 23.92 10.88
C SER A 103 -11.51 23.00 9.74
N ARG A 104 -12.78 22.57 9.76
CA ARG A 104 -13.36 21.75 8.69
C ARG A 104 -13.29 22.45 7.33
N VAL A 105 -13.53 23.76 7.31
CA VAL A 105 -13.52 24.57 6.08
C VAL A 105 -12.12 24.59 5.44
N GLN A 106 -11.06 24.77 6.24
CA GLN A 106 -9.69 24.73 5.71
C GLN A 106 -9.32 23.32 5.22
N TRP A 107 -9.71 22.28 5.97
CA TRP A 107 -9.49 20.90 5.57
C TRP A 107 -10.19 20.57 4.24
N ASP A 108 -11.49 20.83 4.13
CA ASP A 108 -12.26 20.51 2.92
C ASP A 108 -11.72 21.29 1.71
N ALA A 109 -11.35 22.57 1.87
CA ALA A 109 -10.73 23.36 0.81
C ALA A 109 -9.38 22.77 0.36
N GLY A 110 -8.56 22.35 1.31
CA GLY A 110 -7.30 21.65 1.05
C GLY A 110 -7.54 20.33 0.32
N TYR A 111 -8.46 19.52 0.81
CA TYR A 111 -8.82 18.22 0.25
C TYR A 111 -9.30 18.30 -1.20
N GLN A 112 -10.21 19.22 -1.51
CA GLN A 112 -10.68 19.44 -2.88
C GLN A 112 -9.54 19.91 -3.80
N GLN A 113 -8.65 20.78 -3.30
CA GLN A 113 -7.46 21.19 -4.04
C GLN A 113 -6.51 20.01 -4.29
N GLY A 114 -6.26 19.18 -3.28
CA GLY A 114 -5.40 18.01 -3.39
C GLY A 114 -5.93 16.99 -4.38
N LEU A 115 -7.25 16.71 -4.34
CA LEU A 115 -7.91 15.87 -5.34
C LEU A 115 -7.67 16.43 -6.75
N LYS A 116 -7.94 17.71 -6.97
CA LYS A 116 -7.80 18.34 -8.28
C LYS A 116 -6.37 18.36 -8.81
N GLU A 117 -5.39 18.57 -7.94
CA GLU A 117 -4.00 18.81 -8.34
C GLU A 117 -3.11 17.56 -8.30
N GLY A 118 -3.47 16.55 -7.52
CA GLY A 118 -2.63 15.35 -7.33
C GLY A 118 -3.32 14.03 -7.67
N TYR A 119 -4.62 13.89 -7.42
CA TYR A 119 -5.30 12.60 -7.61
C TYR A 119 -6.05 12.51 -8.94
N CYS A 120 -6.81 13.54 -9.29
CA CYS A 120 -7.61 13.64 -10.51
C CYS A 120 -6.78 14.15 -11.69
N VAL A 121 -5.64 13.50 -11.91
CA VAL A 121 -4.68 13.82 -12.96
C VAL A 121 -4.40 12.60 -13.83
N TYR A 122 -3.98 12.84 -15.06
CA TYR A 122 -3.74 11.80 -16.06
C TYR A 122 -2.68 10.78 -15.65
N GLU A 123 -1.63 11.22 -14.95
CA GLU A 123 -0.58 10.34 -14.43
C GLU A 123 -1.15 9.30 -13.44
N THR A 124 -2.07 9.72 -12.58
CA THR A 124 -2.77 8.82 -11.64
C THR A 124 -3.67 7.85 -12.40
N ALA A 125 -4.39 8.29 -13.44
CA ALA A 125 -5.15 7.37 -14.29
C ALA A 125 -4.27 6.33 -14.99
N LEU A 126 -3.10 6.77 -15.47
CA LEU A 126 -2.13 5.94 -16.20
C LEU A 126 -1.47 4.87 -15.32
N TYR A 127 -1.09 5.22 -14.08
CA TYR A 127 -0.26 4.34 -13.25
C TYR A 127 -0.97 3.73 -12.04
N ILE A 128 -1.95 4.44 -11.45
CA ILE A 128 -2.63 4.00 -10.22
C ILE A 128 -4.02 3.46 -10.55
N GLY A 129 -4.70 4.04 -11.54
CA GLY A 129 -6.07 3.66 -11.91
C GLY A 129 -6.20 2.18 -12.29
N THR A 130 -5.14 1.59 -12.84
CA THR A 130 -5.04 0.19 -13.27
C THR A 130 -5.02 -0.81 -12.13
N GLU A 131 -4.67 -0.39 -10.92
CA GLU A 131 -4.47 -1.32 -9.83
C GLU A 131 -5.81 -1.73 -9.21
N TYR A 132 -6.72 -0.82 -8.82
CA TYR A 132 -7.95 -1.25 -8.09
C TYR A 132 -9.22 -0.37 -8.18
N ALA A 133 -9.23 0.77 -8.90
CA ALA A 133 -10.27 1.76 -8.57
C ALA A 133 -10.59 2.84 -9.62
N PHE A 134 -10.35 2.64 -10.93
CA PHE A 134 -10.62 3.71 -11.90
C PHE A 134 -12.05 4.27 -11.82
N ASP A 135 -13.06 3.41 -11.69
CA ASP A 135 -14.46 3.86 -11.55
C ASP A 135 -14.70 4.66 -10.26
N GLN A 136 -14.09 4.24 -9.14
CA GLN A 136 -14.22 4.95 -7.86
C GLN A 136 -13.47 6.28 -7.88
N MET A 137 -12.28 6.32 -8.51
CA MET A 137 -11.53 7.54 -8.77
C MET A 137 -12.37 8.49 -9.62
N MET A 138 -12.95 8.00 -10.72
CA MET A 138 -13.79 8.81 -11.60
C MET A 138 -15.05 9.31 -10.91
N ALA A 139 -15.67 8.55 -10.00
CA ALA A 139 -16.78 9.05 -9.20
C ALA A 139 -16.40 10.30 -8.37
N GLN A 140 -15.17 10.36 -7.85
CA GLN A 140 -14.65 11.52 -7.10
C GLN A 140 -14.17 12.65 -8.01
N CYS A 141 -13.59 12.31 -9.16
CA CYS A 141 -12.98 13.27 -10.07
C CYS A 141 -13.96 13.91 -11.06
N THR A 142 -15.05 13.23 -11.42
CA THR A 142 -16.03 13.72 -12.41
C THR A 142 -16.54 15.14 -12.10
N PRO A 143 -16.90 15.49 -10.85
CA PRO A 143 -17.34 16.85 -10.52
C PRO A 143 -16.24 17.92 -10.66
N LEU A 144 -14.96 17.50 -10.71
CA LEU A 144 -13.79 18.38 -10.74
C LEU A 144 -13.19 18.54 -12.15
N LEU A 145 -13.63 17.71 -13.09
CA LEU A 145 -13.06 17.61 -14.43
C LEU A 145 -14.07 18.03 -15.50
N SER A 146 -13.60 18.75 -16.53
CA SER A 146 -14.37 18.98 -17.75
C SER A 146 -14.59 17.67 -18.54
N ALA A 147 -15.58 17.64 -19.42
CA ALA A 147 -15.85 16.46 -20.26
C ALA A 147 -14.62 15.99 -21.07
N ARG A 148 -13.82 16.94 -21.58
CA ARG A 148 -12.56 16.63 -22.28
C ARG A 148 -11.54 15.98 -21.35
N GLN A 149 -11.39 16.47 -20.12
CA GLN A 149 -10.48 15.88 -19.14
C GLN A 149 -10.95 14.48 -18.72
N GLN A 150 -12.25 14.27 -18.54
CA GLN A 150 -12.80 12.94 -18.26
C GLN A 150 -12.49 11.95 -19.40
N GLN A 151 -12.62 12.37 -20.65
CA GLN A 151 -12.24 11.55 -21.81
C GLN A 151 -10.74 11.25 -21.82
N ASN A 152 -9.89 12.24 -21.54
CA ASN A 152 -8.45 12.04 -21.46
C ASN A 152 -8.08 11.07 -20.32
N MET A 153 -8.71 11.17 -19.14
CA MET A 153 -8.53 10.23 -18.04
C MET A 153 -8.81 8.79 -18.49
N GLN A 154 -9.88 8.57 -19.26
CA GLN A 154 -10.19 7.25 -19.82
C GLN A 154 -9.10 6.75 -20.77
N ILE A 155 -8.57 7.61 -21.64
CA ILE A 155 -7.49 7.28 -22.57
C ILE A 155 -6.23 6.87 -21.81
N PHE A 156 -5.83 7.64 -20.78
CA PHE A 156 -4.67 7.33 -19.96
C PHE A 156 -4.83 6.04 -19.18
N TYR A 157 -6.02 5.79 -18.63
CA TYR A 157 -6.34 4.53 -17.98
C TYR A 157 -6.19 3.33 -18.93
N GLN A 158 -6.75 3.41 -20.14
CA GLN A 158 -6.62 2.36 -21.15
C GLN A 158 -5.15 2.10 -21.52
N LYS A 159 -4.35 3.16 -21.70
CA LYS A 159 -2.91 3.03 -21.92
C LYS A 159 -2.21 2.37 -20.72
N GLY A 160 -2.62 2.72 -19.51
CA GLY A 160 -2.14 2.09 -18.29
C GLY A 160 -2.41 0.59 -18.27
N GLN A 161 -3.62 0.17 -18.68
CA GLN A 161 -3.97 -1.24 -18.75
C GLN A 161 -3.06 -2.00 -19.73
N ILE A 162 -2.79 -1.41 -20.90
CA ILE A 162 -1.86 -1.98 -21.89
C ILE A 162 -0.45 -2.09 -21.31
N ILE A 163 0.06 -1.03 -20.67
CA ILE A 163 1.39 -1.04 -20.02
C ILE A 163 1.46 -2.10 -18.93
N SER A 164 0.42 -2.24 -18.11
CA SER A 164 0.35 -3.24 -17.05
C SER A 164 0.39 -4.67 -17.63
N GLN A 165 -0.38 -4.90 -18.71
CA GLN A 165 -0.39 -6.18 -19.41
C GLN A 165 0.98 -6.53 -19.99
N LEU A 166 1.61 -5.59 -20.72
CA LEU A 166 2.95 -5.78 -21.29
C LEU A 166 4.00 -6.05 -20.20
N LYS A 167 3.89 -5.42 -19.03
CA LYS A 167 4.78 -5.70 -17.89
C LYS A 167 4.60 -7.14 -17.36
N SER A 168 3.35 -7.61 -17.27
CA SER A 168 3.05 -8.99 -16.86
C SER A 168 3.64 -9.99 -17.84
N GLU A 169 3.34 -9.81 -19.13
CA GLU A 169 3.84 -10.67 -20.21
C GLU A 169 5.37 -10.68 -20.26
N LEU A 170 6.01 -9.50 -20.14
CA LEU A 170 7.46 -9.40 -20.10
C LEU A 170 8.05 -10.12 -18.88
N SER A 171 7.41 -10.02 -17.72
CA SER A 171 7.86 -10.71 -16.51
C SER A 171 7.76 -12.23 -16.66
N GLU A 172 6.67 -12.73 -17.23
CA GLU A 172 6.47 -14.15 -17.53
C GLU A 172 7.49 -14.66 -18.54
N ALA A 173 7.67 -13.95 -19.66
CA ALA A 173 8.65 -14.30 -20.68
C ALA A 173 10.09 -14.32 -20.14
N LYS A 174 10.45 -13.36 -19.28
CA LYS A 174 11.76 -13.35 -18.59
C LYS A 174 11.94 -14.53 -17.64
N TYR A 175 10.88 -14.90 -16.92
CA TYR A 175 10.92 -16.04 -16.02
C TYR A 175 11.11 -17.36 -16.78
N ASP A 176 10.37 -17.56 -17.88
CA ASP A 176 10.52 -18.73 -18.74
C ASP A 176 11.90 -18.77 -19.41
N LEU A 177 12.40 -17.62 -19.85
CA LEU A 177 13.76 -17.50 -20.38
C LEU A 177 14.81 -17.91 -19.35
N SER A 178 14.70 -17.43 -18.11
CA SER A 178 15.61 -17.79 -17.01
C SER A 178 15.61 -19.29 -16.73
N LYS A 179 14.45 -19.96 -16.79
CA LYS A 179 14.39 -21.44 -16.65
C LYS A 179 15.14 -22.16 -17.76
N LEU A 180 15.01 -21.67 -19.00
CA LEU A 180 15.73 -22.23 -20.14
C LEU A 180 17.23 -21.97 -20.02
N GLU A 181 17.65 -20.81 -19.52
CA GLU A 181 19.06 -20.51 -19.22
C GLU A 181 19.63 -21.49 -18.20
N ASP A 182 18.93 -21.70 -17.08
CA ASP A 182 19.33 -22.65 -16.05
C ASP A 182 19.43 -24.07 -16.63
N LYS A 183 18.43 -24.49 -17.41
CA LYS A 183 18.46 -25.81 -18.07
C LYS A 183 19.67 -25.93 -19.00
N LEU A 184 19.95 -24.93 -19.83
CA LEU A 184 21.08 -24.95 -20.76
C LEU A 184 22.45 -24.87 -20.06
N HIS A 185 22.51 -24.25 -18.89
CA HIS A 185 23.76 -24.06 -18.16
C HIS A 185 24.12 -25.25 -17.26
N TYR A 186 23.13 -25.87 -16.61
CA TYR A 186 23.35 -26.88 -15.58
C TYR A 186 23.03 -28.33 -16.01
N SER A 187 22.33 -28.54 -17.12
CA SER A 187 22.04 -29.90 -17.62
C SER A 187 23.27 -30.51 -18.30
N ARG A 188 23.32 -31.85 -18.35
CA ARG A 188 24.36 -32.54 -19.13
C ARG A 188 24.11 -32.33 -20.63
N ASP A 189 25.17 -32.35 -21.44
CA ASP A 189 25.06 -32.12 -22.90
C ASP A 189 24.08 -33.07 -23.60
N GLU A 190 23.95 -34.30 -23.10
CA GLU A 190 23.02 -35.32 -23.60
C GLU A 190 21.54 -35.00 -23.32
N GLU A 191 21.27 -34.18 -22.30
CA GLU A 191 19.93 -33.74 -21.89
C GLU A 191 19.49 -32.46 -22.61
N ILE A 192 20.44 -31.75 -23.25
CA ILE A 192 20.18 -30.52 -24.01
C ILE A 192 19.84 -30.86 -25.45
N THR A 193 18.59 -30.60 -25.83
CA THR A 193 18.13 -30.85 -27.20
C THR A 193 18.38 -29.67 -28.13
N ARG A 194 18.29 -29.90 -29.45
CA ARG A 194 18.25 -28.81 -30.44
C ARG A 194 17.02 -27.92 -30.27
N GLU A 195 15.94 -28.47 -29.73
CA GLU A 195 14.69 -27.75 -29.52
C GLU A 195 14.83 -26.76 -28.35
N ASP A 196 15.46 -27.15 -27.25
CA ASP A 196 15.74 -26.25 -26.12
C ASP A 196 16.52 -24.99 -26.56
N ARG A 197 17.52 -25.17 -27.44
CA ARG A 197 18.31 -24.05 -27.99
C ARG A 197 17.49 -23.16 -28.93
N ARG A 198 16.49 -23.71 -29.64
CA ARG A 198 15.58 -22.95 -30.51
C ARG A 198 14.59 -22.17 -29.67
N GLU A 199 14.00 -22.81 -28.68
CA GLU A 199 13.07 -22.21 -27.73
C GLU A 199 13.73 -21.05 -26.99
N TYR A 200 14.95 -21.25 -26.47
CA TYR A 200 15.73 -20.19 -25.83
C TYR A 200 15.87 -18.94 -26.72
N ARG A 201 16.32 -19.12 -27.97
CA ARG A 201 16.45 -18.00 -28.92
C ARG A 201 15.10 -17.35 -29.26
N SER A 202 14.03 -18.14 -29.26
CA SER A 202 12.68 -17.62 -29.47
C SER A 202 12.24 -16.73 -28.31
N ARG A 203 12.40 -17.22 -27.07
CA ARG A 203 12.10 -16.45 -25.85
C ARG A 203 12.97 -15.22 -25.70
N GLN A 204 14.23 -15.27 -26.11
CA GLN A 204 15.09 -14.07 -26.14
C GLN A 204 14.52 -12.98 -27.06
N ARG A 205 14.03 -13.35 -28.26
CA ARG A 205 13.39 -12.39 -29.17
C ARG A 205 12.11 -11.85 -28.59
N GLU A 206 11.25 -12.71 -28.05
CA GLU A 206 10.00 -12.30 -27.41
C GLU A 206 10.24 -11.32 -26.25
N VAL A 207 11.21 -11.58 -25.38
CA VAL A 207 11.61 -10.62 -24.32
C VAL A 207 12.05 -9.30 -24.92
N SER A 208 12.88 -9.31 -25.96
CA SER A 208 13.34 -8.08 -26.63
C SER A 208 12.19 -7.31 -27.27
N ASP A 209 11.24 -8.00 -27.91
CA ASP A 209 10.09 -7.41 -28.59
C ASP A 209 9.14 -6.77 -27.57
N LEU A 210 8.83 -7.48 -26.47
CA LEU A 210 8.01 -6.96 -25.37
C LEU A 210 8.66 -5.76 -24.67
N GLN A 211 9.98 -5.77 -24.50
CA GLN A 211 10.71 -4.62 -23.96
C GLN A 211 10.57 -3.40 -24.86
N TYR A 212 10.76 -3.57 -26.16
CA TYR A 212 10.61 -2.50 -27.14
C TYR A 212 9.18 -1.95 -27.15
N GLU A 213 8.17 -2.83 -27.14
CA GLU A 213 6.77 -2.42 -27.13
C GLU A 213 6.41 -1.65 -25.86
N LEU A 214 6.88 -2.12 -24.70
CA LEU A 214 6.68 -1.43 -23.43
C LEU A 214 7.33 -0.04 -23.43
N GLU A 215 8.55 0.10 -23.95
CA GLU A 215 9.25 1.39 -24.07
C GLU A 215 8.52 2.35 -25.03
N LEU A 216 8.03 1.83 -26.16
CA LEU A 216 7.23 2.60 -27.11
C LEU A 216 5.94 3.12 -26.46
N MET A 217 5.22 2.26 -25.74
CA MET A 217 3.98 2.62 -25.04
C MET A 217 4.22 3.66 -23.94
N HIS A 218 5.31 3.54 -23.18
CA HIS A 218 5.70 4.56 -22.21
C HIS A 218 6.01 5.91 -22.87
N SER A 219 6.76 5.88 -23.98
CA SER A 219 7.11 7.09 -24.75
C SER A 219 5.87 7.79 -25.32
N GLU A 220 4.92 7.02 -25.83
CA GLU A 220 3.65 7.54 -26.35
C GLU A 220 2.81 8.16 -25.23
N ALA A 221 2.70 7.50 -24.08
CA ALA A 221 1.98 8.02 -22.93
C ALA A 221 2.61 9.33 -22.40
N GLN A 222 3.95 9.39 -22.33
CA GLN A 222 4.67 10.60 -21.93
C GLN A 222 4.46 11.75 -22.92
N ARG A 223 4.51 11.47 -24.23
CA ARG A 223 4.20 12.47 -25.25
C ARG A 223 2.78 13.01 -25.07
N LEU A 224 1.80 12.13 -24.85
CA LEU A 224 0.42 12.52 -24.66
C LEU A 224 0.24 13.39 -23.40
N LEU A 225 0.96 13.10 -22.30
CA LEU A 225 0.96 13.93 -21.09
C LEU A 225 1.45 15.36 -21.39
N LEU A 226 2.49 15.49 -22.21
CA LEU A 226 3.02 16.81 -22.62
C LEU A 226 2.03 17.57 -23.50
N GLU A 227 1.36 16.89 -24.42
CA GLU A 227 0.39 17.49 -25.37
C GLU A 227 -0.92 17.89 -24.69
N THR A 228 -1.41 17.08 -23.74
CA THR A 228 -2.66 17.33 -23.03
C THR A 228 -2.48 18.23 -21.81
N GLY A 229 -1.23 18.43 -21.37
CA GLY A 229 -0.89 18.96 -20.06
C GLY A 229 -1.10 17.89 -18.98
N SER A 230 -0.42 17.99 -17.84
CA SER A 230 -0.59 17.05 -16.72
C SER A 230 -1.98 17.13 -16.02
N ARG A 231 -3.04 17.55 -16.72
CA ARG A 231 -4.39 17.85 -16.16
C ARG A 231 -5.54 17.65 -17.12
#